data_AF-A0A0S4QYC8-F1
#
_entry.id   AF-A0A0S4QYC8-F1
#
_cell.length_a   1.000
_cell.length_b   1.000
_cell.length_c   1.000
_cell.angle_alpha   90.00
_cell.angle_beta   90.00
_cell.angle_gamma   90.00
#
_symmetry.space_group_name_H-M   'P 1'
#
loop_
_entity.id
_entity.type
_entity.pdbx_description
1 polymer ?
#
loop_
_entity_poly.entity_id
_entity_poly.type
_entity_poly.pdbx_seq_one_letter_code
_entity_poly.pdbx_strand_id
1 'polypeptide(L)'
;MADLVLDYALLHDLAGSMRSLRAQIETDVNTVSGRSVVGSGGEVGSVAVGDGTLFAALSAFYSACHKPFKDSMDKLKELGDLLDSVAKAFFDVDADFAGKVNTGRLQAQIGQWEAKKLAWEHYQETKDKVITYQYYDENGVLQTATIPLWGPDRPPPEDPGVMPTSLTGGPGESTTTNAAEVNDQGLIISETSTTTTPNGLTYTETTSYTYVDRDNDGDPDVVDYTTTITHSDGTTEEIVKRTNPDDSYVVTSTTGEGTTTTSVTPAANGGYQSVTVDTEGETTTVTVAVNQDGTGTKTEVGPNGTDVYTGTPAIGQWTLQSHTDPEPDYSQYPIGV
;
A
#
# COMPACT_ATOMS: atom_id res chain seq x y z
N MET A 1 -14.64 18.88 10.02
CA MET A 1 -13.31 18.27 9.94
C MET A 1 -12.47 19.24 9.13
N ALA A 2 -11.39 19.80 9.68
CA ALA A 2 -10.52 20.67 8.89
C ALA A 2 -9.84 19.80 7.84
N ASP A 3 -10.02 20.16 6.56
CA ASP A 3 -9.38 19.49 5.43
C ASP A 3 -7.92 19.95 5.40
N LEU A 4 -7.06 19.16 6.04
CA LEU A 4 -5.64 19.48 6.17
C LEU A 4 -4.94 18.93 4.94
N VAL A 5 -4.96 19.71 3.85
CA VAL A 5 -4.25 19.37 2.62
C VAL A 5 -2.76 19.63 2.83
N LEU A 6 -1.98 18.55 2.93
CA LEU A 6 -0.53 18.61 3.10
C LEU A 6 0.13 18.45 1.72
N ASP A 7 0.75 19.51 1.22
CA ASP A 7 1.49 19.47 -0.05
C ASP A 7 2.86 18.81 0.16
N TYR A 8 2.88 17.48 0.07
CA TYR A 8 4.11 16.70 0.23
C TYR A 8 5.14 16.98 -0.88
N ALA A 9 4.71 17.42 -2.07
CA ALA A 9 5.64 17.81 -3.11
C ALA A 9 6.43 19.06 -2.68
N LEU A 10 5.73 20.07 -2.16
CA LEU A 10 6.35 21.26 -1.59
C LEU A 10 7.26 20.94 -0.40
N LEU A 11 6.87 20.01 0.49
CA LEU A 11 7.69 19.60 1.63
C LEU A 11 8.98 18.89 1.19
N HIS A 12 8.89 18.02 0.18
CA HIS A 12 10.04 17.34 -0.40
C HIS A 12 11.00 18.35 -1.07
N ASP A 13 10.46 19.32 -1.81
CA ASP A 13 11.24 20.38 -2.45
C ASP A 13 11.91 21.30 -1.41
N LEU A 14 11.20 21.60 -0.31
CA LEU A 14 11.74 22.35 0.81
C LEU A 14 12.88 21.59 1.49
N ALA A 15 12.75 20.28 1.69
CA ALA A 15 13.83 19.43 2.20
C ALA A 15 15.05 19.45 1.28
N GLY A 16 14.85 19.35 -0.04
CA GLY A 16 15.91 19.52 -1.05
C GLY A 16 16.59 20.89 -0.95
N SER A 17 15.80 21.96 -0.78
CA SER A 17 16.30 23.33 -0.62
C SER A 17 17.14 23.50 0.66
N MET A 18 16.72 22.89 1.78
CA MET A 18 17.48 22.89 3.03
C MET A 18 18.82 22.15 2.90
N ARG A 19 18.83 21.00 2.21
CA ARG A 19 20.06 20.25 1.92
C ARG A 19 21.00 21.04 1.01
N SER A 20 20.47 21.71 -0.01
CA SER A 20 21.24 22.59 -0.89
C SER A 20 21.83 23.77 -0.12
N LEU A 21 21.04 24.43 0.73
CA LEU A 21 21.51 25.52 1.58
C LEU A 21 22.65 25.06 2.51
N ARG A 22 22.47 23.89 3.15
CA ARG A 22 23.53 23.27 3.95
C ARG A 22 24.80 23.04 3.12
N ALA A 23 24.69 22.47 1.93
CA ALA A 23 25.85 22.19 1.06
C ALA A 23 26.58 23.49 0.65
N GLN A 24 25.85 24.57 0.42
CA GLN A 24 26.43 25.89 0.15
C GLN A 24 27.18 26.42 1.39
N ILE A 25 26.56 26.40 2.57
CA ILE A 25 27.20 26.82 3.83
C ILE A 25 28.42 25.95 4.13
N GLU A 26 28.33 24.63 3.92
CA GLU A 26 29.43 23.70 4.12
C GLU A 26 30.60 24.00 3.18
N THR A 27 30.31 24.32 1.92
CA THR A 27 31.34 24.76 0.97
C THR A 27 32.01 26.05 1.45
N ASP A 28 31.25 27.05 1.89
CA ASP A 28 31.79 28.31 2.38
C ASP A 28 32.60 28.15 3.68
N VAL A 29 32.12 27.32 4.61
CA VAL A 29 32.82 27.01 5.86
C VAL A 29 34.10 26.21 5.58
N ASN A 30 34.04 25.22 4.69
CA ASN A 30 35.17 24.34 4.38
C ASN A 30 36.20 24.96 3.45
N THR A 31 35.82 25.88 2.56
CA THR A 31 36.79 26.66 1.75
C THR A 31 37.70 27.51 2.63
N VAL A 32 37.26 27.81 3.86
CA VAL A 32 38.00 28.58 4.86
C VAL A 32 38.68 27.67 5.91
N SER A 33 38.58 26.32 5.79
CA SER A 33 38.89 25.31 6.84
C SER A 33 40.36 25.08 7.22
N GLY A 34 41.23 26.02 6.89
CA GLY A 34 42.45 26.17 7.64
C GLY A 34 42.14 26.71 9.03
N ARG A 35 42.83 26.29 10.08
CA ARG A 35 42.81 26.97 11.41
C ARG A 35 43.53 28.33 11.32
N SER A 36 43.19 29.12 10.32
CA SER A 36 44.04 30.19 9.84
C SER A 36 43.19 31.33 9.37
N VAL A 37 43.69 32.51 9.71
CA VAL A 37 43.28 33.76 9.09
C VAL A 37 43.40 33.59 7.58
N VAL A 38 42.33 33.78 6.82
CA VAL A 38 42.35 33.58 5.36
C VAL A 38 42.46 34.94 4.68
N GLY A 39 43.44 35.09 3.79
CA GLY A 39 43.65 36.27 2.97
C GLY A 39 43.23 36.01 1.52
N SER A 40 43.39 36.99 0.63
CA SER A 40 43.02 36.88 -0.79
C SER A 40 43.78 35.78 -1.55
N GLY A 41 44.82 35.18 -0.96
CA GLY A 41 45.63 34.10 -1.54
C GLY A 41 45.58 32.76 -0.76
N GLY A 42 44.69 32.60 0.22
CA GLY A 42 44.57 31.36 1.02
C GLY A 42 44.93 31.55 2.51
N GLU A 43 45.26 30.45 3.19
CA GLU A 43 45.66 30.45 4.61
C GLU A 43 46.85 31.40 4.85
N VAL A 44 46.71 32.23 5.88
CA VAL A 44 47.71 33.18 6.37
C VAL A 44 48.24 32.66 7.71
N GLY A 45 49.53 32.34 7.76
CA GLY A 45 50.20 31.97 9.02
C GLY A 45 50.49 33.20 9.90
N SER A 46 50.86 32.97 11.16
CA SER A 46 51.19 34.03 12.13
C SER A 46 52.26 35.02 11.63
N VAL A 47 53.20 34.54 10.81
CA VAL A 47 54.26 35.35 10.17
C VAL A 47 53.67 36.37 9.18
N ALA A 48 52.63 36.00 8.45
CA ALA A 48 52.01 36.87 7.45
C ALA A 48 50.97 37.82 8.06
N VAL A 49 50.43 37.49 9.25
CA VAL A 49 49.66 38.43 10.08
C VAL A 49 50.57 39.44 10.78
N GLY A 50 51.85 39.11 10.97
CA GLY A 50 52.85 40.01 11.57
C GLY A 50 52.75 40.18 13.09
N ASP A 51 51.68 39.68 13.70
CA ASP A 51 51.44 39.73 15.15
C ASP A 51 50.80 38.40 15.63
N GLY A 52 51.47 37.72 16.56
CA GLY A 52 51.04 36.43 17.08
C GLY A 52 49.79 36.51 17.97
N THR A 53 49.58 37.62 18.65
CA THR A 53 48.39 37.86 19.49
C THR A 53 47.16 38.14 18.63
N LEU A 54 47.32 38.92 17.55
CA LEU A 54 46.28 39.15 16.55
C LEU A 54 45.91 37.84 15.83
N PHE A 55 46.91 37.04 15.43
CA PHE A 55 46.67 35.71 14.85
C PHE A 55 45.89 34.80 15.81
N ALA A 56 46.25 34.78 17.10
CA ALA A 56 45.54 34.01 18.12
C ALA A 56 44.10 34.49 18.33
N ALA A 57 43.87 35.81 18.36
CA ALA A 57 42.54 36.39 18.49
C ALA A 57 41.65 36.09 17.28
N LEU A 58 42.18 36.20 16.06
CA LEU A 58 41.47 35.86 14.82
C LEU A 58 41.17 34.36 14.73
N SER A 59 42.11 33.51 15.16
CA SER A 59 41.90 32.05 15.22
C SER A 59 40.84 31.68 16.25
N ALA A 60 40.83 32.35 17.42
CA ALA A 60 39.81 32.16 18.45
C ALA A 60 38.43 32.63 17.98
N PHE A 61 38.35 33.79 17.31
CA PHE A 61 37.13 34.28 16.68
C PHE A 61 36.59 33.29 15.64
N TYR A 62 37.45 32.82 14.73
CA TYR A 62 37.06 31.83 13.72
C TYR A 62 36.55 30.54 14.36
N SER A 63 37.25 30.00 15.37
CA SER A 63 36.82 28.81 16.09
C SER A 63 35.49 29.02 16.84
N ALA A 64 35.26 30.21 17.38
CA ALA A 64 34.02 30.55 18.08
C ALA A 64 32.83 30.66 17.12
N CYS A 65 33.05 31.10 15.87
CA CYS A 65 32.01 31.17 14.83
C CYS A 65 31.77 29.81 14.16
N HIS A 66 32.82 29.02 13.93
CA HIS A 66 32.72 27.75 13.19
C HIS A 66 31.80 26.73 13.86
N LYS A 67 31.84 26.62 15.19
CA LYS A 67 31.01 25.64 15.93
C LYS A 67 29.50 25.92 15.77
N PRO A 68 28.99 27.15 16.03
CA PRO A 68 27.60 27.50 15.73
C PRO A 68 27.18 27.26 14.28
N PHE A 69 28.06 27.50 13.30
CA PHE A 69 27.75 27.20 11.90
C PHE A 69 27.60 25.70 11.64
N LYS A 70 28.49 24.88 12.22
CA LYS A 70 28.36 23.42 12.17
C LYS A 70 27.06 22.94 12.81
N ASP A 71 26.77 23.42 14.02
CA ASP A 71 25.53 23.06 14.72
C ASP A 71 24.29 23.47 13.89
N SER A 72 24.34 24.64 13.24
CA SER A 72 23.26 25.11 12.35
C SER A 72 23.10 24.24 11.10
N MET A 73 24.21 23.80 10.50
CA MET A 73 24.20 22.87 9.35
C MET A 73 23.60 21.52 9.74
N ASP A 74 23.96 20.99 10.91
CA ASP A 74 23.41 19.73 11.42
C ASP A 74 21.91 19.87 11.66
N LYS A 75 21.45 21.00 12.22
CA LYS A 75 20.00 21.28 12.39
C LYS A 75 19.25 21.46 11.07
N LEU A 76 19.85 22.09 10.07
CA LEU A 76 19.27 22.18 8.72
C LEU A 76 19.13 20.79 8.07
N LYS A 77 20.11 19.90 8.30
CA LYS A 77 20.03 18.50 7.86
C LYS A 77 18.88 17.78 8.58
N GLU A 78 18.85 17.82 9.91
CA GLU A 78 17.80 17.17 10.71
C GLU A 78 16.40 17.63 10.29
N LEU A 79 16.21 18.95 10.11
CA LEU A 79 14.94 19.51 9.65
C LEU A 79 14.60 19.07 8.23
N GLY A 80 15.57 19.10 7.31
CA GLY A 80 15.39 18.62 5.94
C GLY A 80 15.01 17.13 5.89
N ASP A 81 15.67 16.30 6.69
CA ASP A 81 15.40 14.86 6.75
C ASP A 81 14.03 14.57 7.39
N LEU A 82 13.60 15.34 8.40
CA LEU A 82 12.26 15.27 8.97
C LEU A 82 11.18 15.63 7.94
N LEU A 83 11.34 16.75 7.23
CA LEU A 83 10.37 17.20 6.22
C LEU A 83 10.25 16.20 5.07
N ASP A 84 11.38 15.64 4.62
CA ASP A 84 11.42 14.61 3.58
C ASP A 84 10.74 13.31 4.03
N SER A 85 10.99 12.86 5.26
CA SER A 85 10.35 11.67 5.84
C SER A 85 8.84 11.84 5.95
N VAL A 86 8.37 13.00 6.44
CA VAL A 86 6.93 13.30 6.50
C VAL A 86 6.33 13.34 5.10
N ALA A 87 6.98 14.02 4.14
CA ALA A 87 6.50 14.10 2.77
C ALA A 87 6.31 12.72 2.14
N LYS A 88 7.31 11.85 2.28
CA LYS A 88 7.30 10.47 1.75
C LYS A 88 6.22 9.61 2.41
N ALA A 89 6.08 9.66 3.74
CA ALA A 89 5.05 8.90 4.44
C ALA A 89 3.62 9.28 4.01
N PHE A 90 3.33 10.58 3.86
CA PHE A 90 2.02 11.03 3.37
C PHE A 90 1.81 10.68 1.89
N PHE A 91 2.84 10.85 1.06
CA PHE A 91 2.79 10.47 -0.34
C PHE A 91 2.50 8.98 -0.52
N ASP A 92 3.16 8.10 0.24
CA ASP A 92 2.97 6.65 0.15
C ASP A 92 1.52 6.24 0.50
N VAL A 93 0.92 6.85 1.53
CA VAL A 93 -0.49 6.61 1.89
C VAL A 93 -1.44 7.06 0.78
N ASP A 94 -1.24 8.26 0.23
CA ASP A 94 -2.08 8.76 -0.86
C ASP A 94 -1.91 7.92 -2.14
N ALA A 95 -0.68 7.49 -2.44
CA ALA A 95 -0.35 6.66 -3.58
C ALA A 95 -0.98 5.26 -3.47
N ASP A 96 -0.98 4.65 -2.27
CA ASP A 96 -1.66 3.40 -1.96
C ASP A 96 -3.18 3.51 -2.22
N PHE A 97 -3.82 4.55 -1.68
CA PHE A 97 -5.25 4.78 -1.91
C PHE A 97 -5.58 5.03 -3.38
N ALA A 98 -4.81 5.88 -4.07
CA ALA A 98 -5.00 6.15 -5.49
C ALA A 98 -4.83 4.88 -6.33
N GLY A 99 -3.83 4.06 -5.98
CA GLY A 99 -3.59 2.75 -6.56
C GLY A 99 -4.80 1.84 -6.43
N LYS A 100 -5.29 1.62 -5.20
CA LYS A 100 -6.45 0.75 -4.91
C LYS A 100 -7.72 1.20 -5.62
N VAL A 101 -8.01 2.50 -5.65
CA VAL A 101 -9.18 3.04 -6.36
C VAL A 101 -9.09 2.77 -7.86
N ASN A 102 -7.94 3.01 -8.48
CA ASN A 102 -7.76 2.77 -9.91
C ASN A 102 -7.70 1.28 -10.26
N THR A 103 -7.14 0.44 -9.38
CA THR A 103 -7.22 -1.02 -9.51
C THR A 103 -8.68 -1.49 -9.52
N GLY A 104 -9.50 -1.07 -8.57
CA GLY A 104 -10.93 -1.40 -8.56
C GLY A 104 -11.67 -0.91 -9.82
N ARG A 105 -11.28 0.24 -10.38
CA ARG A 105 -11.82 0.73 -11.66
C ARG A 105 -11.36 -0.12 -12.84
N LEU A 106 -10.10 -0.56 -12.88
CA LEU A 106 -9.57 -1.44 -13.91
C LEU A 106 -10.28 -2.80 -13.88
N GLN A 107 -10.44 -3.40 -12.69
CA GLN A 107 -11.21 -4.63 -12.50
C GLN A 107 -12.66 -4.49 -13.00
N ALA A 108 -13.32 -3.37 -12.70
CA ALA A 108 -14.66 -3.11 -13.22
C ALA A 108 -14.69 -2.98 -14.76
N GLN A 109 -13.66 -2.41 -15.38
CA GLN A 109 -13.55 -2.33 -16.85
C GLN A 109 -13.30 -3.71 -17.48
N ILE A 110 -12.48 -4.55 -16.85
CA ILE A 110 -12.26 -5.94 -17.27
C ILE A 110 -13.58 -6.71 -17.21
N GLY A 111 -14.29 -6.69 -16.08
CA GLY A 111 -15.58 -7.38 -15.95
C GLY A 111 -16.66 -6.88 -16.91
N GLN A 112 -16.69 -5.57 -17.21
CA GLN A 112 -17.56 -5.03 -18.26
C GLN A 112 -17.19 -5.53 -19.67
N TRP A 113 -15.90 -5.64 -19.96
CA TRP A 113 -15.41 -6.17 -21.23
C TRP A 113 -15.79 -7.66 -21.37
N GLU A 114 -15.63 -8.46 -20.32
CA GLU A 114 -15.99 -9.89 -20.32
C GLU A 114 -17.49 -10.09 -20.58
N ALA A 115 -18.34 -9.33 -19.90
CA ALA A 115 -19.79 -9.37 -20.13
C ALA A 115 -20.15 -9.01 -21.58
N LYS A 116 -19.49 -8.01 -22.17
CA LYS A 116 -19.69 -7.63 -23.58
C LYS A 116 -19.19 -8.72 -24.53
N LYS A 117 -18.05 -9.32 -24.23
CA LYS A 117 -17.48 -10.44 -25.00
C LYS A 117 -18.43 -11.62 -25.01
N LEU A 118 -18.94 -12.03 -23.85
CA LEU A 118 -19.91 -13.12 -23.77
C LEU A 118 -21.18 -12.84 -24.60
N ALA A 119 -21.71 -11.61 -24.54
CA ALA A 119 -22.85 -11.21 -25.35
C ALA A 119 -22.55 -11.23 -26.85
N TRP A 120 -21.37 -10.74 -27.24
CA TRP A 120 -20.91 -10.76 -28.63
C TRP A 120 -20.69 -12.18 -29.14
N GLU A 121 -20.03 -13.05 -28.38
CA GLU A 121 -19.83 -14.46 -28.72
C GLU A 121 -21.16 -15.20 -28.85
N HIS A 122 -22.10 -14.99 -27.92
CA HIS A 122 -23.45 -15.55 -28.00
C HIS A 122 -24.19 -15.07 -29.26
N TYR A 123 -24.06 -13.78 -29.62
CA TYR A 123 -24.58 -13.26 -30.88
C TYR A 123 -23.92 -13.94 -32.09
N GLN A 124 -22.59 -14.05 -32.14
CA GLN A 124 -21.88 -14.72 -33.24
C GLN A 124 -22.34 -16.17 -33.39
N GLU A 125 -22.61 -16.86 -32.28
CA GLU A 125 -23.07 -18.24 -32.28
C GLU A 125 -24.52 -18.39 -32.76
N THR A 126 -25.37 -17.38 -32.52
CA THR A 126 -26.83 -17.48 -32.74
C THR A 126 -27.36 -16.71 -33.94
N LYS A 127 -26.60 -15.74 -34.47
CA LYS A 127 -27.05 -14.81 -35.53
C LYS A 127 -27.54 -15.50 -36.81
N ASP A 128 -26.95 -16.65 -37.16
CA ASP A 128 -27.30 -17.42 -38.36
C ASP A 128 -28.18 -18.65 -38.06
N LYS A 129 -28.52 -18.88 -36.78
CA LYS A 129 -29.34 -20.02 -36.34
C LYS A 129 -30.82 -19.67 -36.42
N VAL A 130 -31.64 -20.65 -36.81
CA VAL A 130 -33.10 -20.51 -36.90
C VAL A 130 -33.79 -21.69 -36.22
N ILE A 131 -34.94 -21.44 -35.60
CA ILE A 131 -35.86 -22.47 -35.10
C ILE A 131 -36.96 -22.66 -36.15
N THR A 132 -37.15 -23.91 -36.58
CA THR A 132 -38.27 -24.29 -37.46
C THR A 132 -39.29 -25.08 -36.67
N TYR A 133 -40.55 -24.67 -36.72
CA TYR A 133 -41.65 -25.38 -36.06
C TYR A 133 -42.86 -25.49 -36.99
N GLN A 134 -43.68 -26.50 -36.72
CA GLN A 134 -44.91 -26.73 -37.45
C GLN A 134 -46.12 -26.35 -36.59
N TYR A 135 -47.13 -25.75 -37.21
CA TYR A 135 -48.38 -25.38 -36.54
C TYR A 135 -49.55 -25.59 -37.49
N TYR A 136 -50.75 -25.83 -36.97
CA TYR A 136 -51.97 -25.84 -37.78
C TYR A 136 -52.56 -24.44 -37.84
N ASP A 137 -52.91 -23.98 -39.04
CA ASP A 137 -53.60 -22.70 -39.22
C ASP A 137 -55.10 -22.78 -38.86
N GLU A 138 -55.81 -21.66 -38.97
CA GLU A 138 -57.24 -21.54 -38.66
C GLU A 138 -58.14 -22.47 -39.49
N ASN A 139 -57.64 -23.00 -40.61
CA ASN A 139 -58.35 -23.95 -41.48
C ASN A 139 -57.92 -25.40 -41.24
N GLY A 140 -57.08 -25.66 -40.23
CA GLY A 140 -56.55 -26.98 -39.92
C GLY A 140 -55.49 -27.48 -40.90
N VAL A 141 -54.85 -26.59 -41.68
CA VAL A 141 -53.76 -26.96 -42.59
C VAL A 141 -52.43 -26.84 -41.85
N LEU A 142 -51.57 -27.86 -41.99
CA LEU A 142 -50.23 -27.86 -41.40
C LEU A 142 -49.33 -26.85 -42.13
N GLN A 143 -48.85 -25.86 -41.40
CA GLN A 143 -47.91 -24.85 -41.85
C GLN A 143 -46.54 -25.05 -41.18
N THR A 144 -45.49 -24.53 -41.82
CA THR A 144 -44.14 -24.48 -41.26
C THR A 144 -43.72 -23.03 -41.14
N ALA A 145 -43.22 -22.64 -39.96
CA ALA A 145 -42.64 -21.32 -39.72
C ALA A 145 -41.18 -21.45 -39.28
N THR A 146 -40.40 -20.44 -39.64
CA THR A 146 -38.99 -20.31 -39.26
C THR A 146 -38.80 -18.98 -38.56
N ILE A 147 -38.23 -19.01 -37.36
CA ILE A 147 -37.92 -17.82 -36.57
C ILE A 147 -36.41 -17.79 -36.33
N PRO A 148 -35.70 -16.69 -36.60
CA PRO A 148 -34.29 -16.58 -36.26
C PRO A 148 -34.11 -16.62 -34.75
N LEU A 149 -33.07 -17.34 -34.30
CA LEU A 149 -32.77 -17.51 -32.88
C LEU A 149 -32.34 -16.16 -32.27
N TRP A 150 -31.58 -15.38 -33.04
CA TRP A 150 -31.40 -13.96 -32.75
C TRP A 150 -32.59 -13.17 -33.28
N GLY A 151 -33.35 -12.56 -32.39
CA GLY A 151 -34.56 -11.82 -32.77
C GLY A 151 -34.27 -10.70 -33.78
N PRO A 152 -35.11 -10.50 -34.80
CA PRO A 152 -34.87 -9.53 -35.88
C PRO A 152 -34.86 -8.08 -35.38
N ASP A 153 -35.51 -7.81 -34.24
CA ASP A 153 -35.61 -6.49 -33.63
C ASP A 153 -34.48 -6.20 -32.61
N ARG A 154 -33.59 -7.18 -32.35
CA ARG A 154 -32.47 -6.98 -31.43
C ARG A 154 -31.24 -6.49 -32.20
N PRO A 155 -30.75 -5.26 -31.94
CA PRO A 155 -29.50 -4.81 -32.54
C PRO A 155 -28.36 -5.75 -32.12
N PRO A 156 -27.40 -6.02 -33.01
CA PRO A 156 -26.26 -6.84 -32.66
C PRO A 156 -25.44 -6.14 -31.56
N PRO A 157 -24.96 -6.89 -30.54
CA PRO A 157 -23.98 -6.35 -29.61
C PRO A 157 -22.72 -5.93 -30.36
N GLU A 158 -22.09 -4.86 -29.88
CA GLU A 158 -20.82 -4.38 -30.42
C GLU A 158 -19.68 -5.36 -30.08
N ASP A 159 -18.70 -5.48 -30.96
CA ASP A 159 -17.45 -6.19 -30.68
C ASP A 159 -16.71 -5.43 -29.57
N PRO A 160 -16.42 -6.06 -28.42
CA PRO A 160 -15.76 -5.39 -27.31
C PRO A 160 -14.29 -5.03 -27.59
N GLY A 161 -13.68 -5.57 -28.64
CA GLY A 161 -12.28 -5.33 -28.97
C GLY A 161 -11.29 -5.95 -27.96
N VAL A 162 -10.14 -5.31 -27.79
CA VAL A 162 -9.08 -5.78 -26.87
C VAL A 162 -9.46 -5.50 -25.41
N MET A 163 -9.20 -6.46 -24.52
CA MET A 163 -9.43 -6.30 -23.09
C MET A 163 -8.61 -5.12 -22.53
N PRO A 164 -9.23 -4.23 -21.71
CA PRO A 164 -8.48 -3.18 -21.04
C PRO A 164 -7.65 -3.79 -19.90
N THR A 165 -6.34 -3.87 -20.07
CA THR A 165 -5.40 -4.38 -19.06
C THR A 165 -4.57 -3.28 -18.40
N SER A 166 -4.86 -2.02 -18.70
CA SER A 166 -4.21 -0.88 -18.05
C SER A 166 -5.12 0.33 -17.97
N LEU A 167 -4.88 1.15 -16.94
CA LEU A 167 -5.55 2.41 -16.70
C LEU A 167 -4.53 3.42 -16.19
N THR A 168 -4.53 4.62 -16.77
CA THR A 168 -3.73 5.73 -16.25
C THR A 168 -4.64 6.86 -15.81
N GLY A 169 -4.37 7.43 -14.65
CA GLY A 169 -5.04 8.58 -14.09
C GLY A 169 -4.36 9.01 -12.80
N GLY A 170 -4.64 10.18 -12.25
CA GLY A 170 -4.03 10.58 -10.99
C GLY A 170 -4.63 11.88 -10.44
N PRO A 171 -4.56 12.10 -9.12
CA PRO A 171 -4.97 13.35 -8.52
C PRO A 171 -3.94 14.46 -8.85
N GLY A 172 -4.43 15.62 -9.28
CA GLY A 172 -3.59 16.79 -9.52
C GLY A 172 -2.58 16.57 -10.64
N GLU A 173 -1.29 16.79 -10.34
CA GLU A 173 -0.17 16.61 -11.28
C GLU A 173 0.51 15.24 -11.17
N SER A 174 0.12 14.42 -10.20
CA SER A 174 0.65 13.06 -10.05
C SER A 174 0.07 12.13 -11.12
N THR A 175 0.87 11.15 -11.55
CA THR A 175 0.43 10.12 -12.48
C THR A 175 0.39 8.78 -11.77
N THR A 176 -0.78 8.14 -11.74
CA THR A 176 -0.94 6.75 -11.30
C THR A 176 -1.22 5.87 -12.53
N THR A 177 -0.47 4.79 -12.66
CA THR A 177 -0.68 3.78 -13.70
C THR A 177 -0.98 2.45 -13.03
N ASN A 178 -2.10 1.85 -13.41
CA ASN A 178 -2.49 0.52 -12.99
C ASN A 178 -2.43 -0.40 -14.21
N ALA A 179 -1.88 -1.58 -14.02
CA ALA A 179 -1.82 -2.62 -15.03
C ALA A 179 -2.27 -3.94 -14.41
N ALA A 180 -2.93 -4.78 -15.19
CA ALA A 180 -3.36 -6.11 -14.80
C ALA A 180 -2.88 -7.13 -15.83
N GLU A 181 -2.37 -8.26 -15.34
CA GLU A 181 -2.14 -9.46 -16.15
C GLU A 181 -3.31 -10.41 -15.92
N VAL A 182 -3.87 -10.93 -17.01
CA VAL A 182 -4.98 -11.89 -16.98
C VAL A 182 -4.55 -13.23 -17.57
N ASN A 183 -5.06 -14.33 -17.05
CA ASN A 183 -4.85 -15.66 -17.62
C ASN A 183 -5.86 -15.98 -18.74
N ASP A 184 -5.75 -17.17 -19.33
CA ASP A 184 -6.63 -17.62 -20.42
C ASP A 184 -8.12 -17.72 -20.03
N GLN A 185 -8.42 -17.76 -18.73
CA GLN A 185 -9.79 -17.79 -18.19
C GLN A 185 -10.33 -16.38 -17.89
N GLY A 186 -9.56 -15.32 -18.10
CA GLY A 186 -9.93 -13.94 -17.79
C GLY A 186 -9.63 -13.51 -16.35
N LEU A 187 -9.10 -14.40 -15.51
CA LEU A 187 -8.78 -14.11 -14.12
C LEU A 187 -7.51 -13.27 -14.02
N ILE A 188 -7.53 -12.27 -13.14
CA ILE A 188 -6.40 -11.36 -12.92
C ILE A 188 -5.34 -12.03 -12.06
N ILE A 189 -4.20 -12.41 -12.65
CA ILE A 189 -3.11 -13.11 -11.97
C ILE A 189 -2.06 -12.16 -11.38
N SER A 190 -2.02 -10.91 -11.84
CA SER A 190 -1.18 -9.87 -11.24
C SER A 190 -1.76 -8.48 -11.48
N GLU A 191 -1.58 -7.59 -10.52
CA GLU A 191 -1.92 -6.17 -10.60
C GLU A 191 -0.73 -5.34 -10.13
N THR A 192 -0.32 -4.36 -10.93
CA THR A 192 0.71 -3.38 -10.56
C THR A 192 0.10 -1.98 -10.56
N SER A 193 0.32 -1.25 -9.48
CA SER A 193 0.03 0.18 -9.36
C SER A 193 1.33 0.94 -9.16
N THR A 194 1.59 1.96 -9.99
CA THR A 194 2.71 2.87 -9.83
C THR A 194 2.20 4.30 -9.81
N THR A 195 2.47 5.02 -8.72
CA THR A 195 2.21 6.46 -8.62
C THR A 195 3.52 7.22 -8.63
N THR A 196 3.60 8.27 -9.45
CA THR A 196 4.76 9.15 -9.56
C THR A 196 4.34 10.62 -9.47
N THR A 197 5.04 11.40 -8.66
CA THR A 197 4.86 12.86 -8.57
C THR A 197 5.78 13.59 -9.56
N PRO A 198 5.48 14.86 -9.90
CA PRO A 198 6.37 15.67 -10.75
C PRO A 198 7.79 15.85 -10.21
N ASN A 199 7.96 15.83 -8.88
CA ASN A 199 9.25 15.97 -8.22
C ASN A 199 9.99 14.63 -7.98
N GLY A 200 9.45 13.53 -8.50
CA GLY A 200 10.17 12.26 -8.60
C GLY A 200 9.94 11.27 -7.46
N LEU A 201 9.03 11.56 -6.51
CA LEU A 201 8.57 10.55 -5.57
C LEU A 201 7.82 9.47 -6.33
N THR A 202 8.14 8.21 -6.05
CA THR A 202 7.52 7.06 -6.73
C THR A 202 7.14 6.02 -5.70
N TYR A 203 5.92 5.51 -5.82
CA TYR A 203 5.40 4.39 -5.03
C TYR A 203 4.96 3.32 -6.01
N THR A 204 5.33 2.06 -5.76
CA THR A 204 4.90 0.94 -6.59
C THR A 204 4.42 -0.21 -5.73
N GLU A 205 3.24 -0.73 -6.03
CA GLU A 205 2.69 -1.93 -5.42
C GLU A 205 2.42 -2.95 -6.53
N THR A 206 2.88 -4.18 -6.38
CA THR A 206 2.56 -5.28 -7.28
C THR A 206 2.01 -6.44 -6.47
N THR A 207 0.77 -6.84 -6.75
CA THR A 207 0.16 -8.02 -6.17
C THR A 207 0.06 -9.12 -7.22
N SER A 208 0.43 -10.34 -6.86
CA SER A 208 0.24 -11.55 -7.67
C SER A 208 -0.70 -12.49 -6.95
N TYR A 209 -1.61 -13.12 -7.69
CA TYR A 209 -2.68 -13.97 -7.15
C TYR A 209 -2.49 -15.42 -7.58
N THR A 210 -2.83 -16.35 -6.69
CA THR A 210 -2.99 -17.77 -7.02
C THR A 210 -4.43 -18.17 -6.82
N TYR A 211 -4.96 -18.88 -7.83
CA TYR A 211 -6.36 -19.30 -7.90
C TYR A 211 -6.49 -20.82 -7.73
N VAL A 212 -7.43 -21.26 -6.91
CA VAL A 212 -7.81 -22.66 -6.73
C VAL A 212 -9.32 -22.74 -6.50
N ASP A 213 -10.02 -23.59 -7.25
CA ASP A 213 -11.42 -23.95 -6.99
C ASP A 213 -11.45 -24.93 -5.79
N ARG A 214 -11.84 -24.43 -4.61
CA ARG A 214 -11.79 -25.21 -3.36
C ARG A 214 -13.09 -25.94 -3.05
N ASP A 215 -14.23 -25.38 -3.42
CA ASP A 215 -15.54 -25.97 -3.17
C ASP A 215 -16.07 -26.79 -4.35
N ASN A 216 -15.29 -26.85 -5.44
CA ASN A 216 -15.57 -27.60 -6.65
C ASN A 216 -16.89 -27.16 -7.31
N ASP A 217 -17.20 -25.86 -7.23
CA ASP A 217 -18.33 -25.24 -7.91
C ASP A 217 -18.01 -24.89 -9.38
N GLY A 218 -16.73 -24.97 -9.77
CA GLY A 218 -16.22 -24.67 -11.10
C GLY A 218 -15.70 -23.24 -11.26
N ASP A 219 -15.84 -22.40 -10.24
CA ASP A 219 -15.38 -21.02 -10.18
C ASP A 219 -14.17 -20.91 -9.23
N PRO A 220 -12.96 -20.60 -9.74
CA PRO A 220 -11.76 -20.63 -8.91
C PRO A 220 -11.66 -19.42 -7.95
N ASP A 221 -11.31 -19.70 -6.69
CA ASP A 221 -11.13 -18.70 -5.65
C ASP A 221 -9.69 -18.17 -5.58
N VAL A 222 -9.52 -16.90 -5.22
CA VAL A 222 -8.21 -16.36 -4.81
C VAL A 222 -7.83 -16.97 -3.45
N VAL A 223 -6.86 -17.88 -3.46
CA VAL A 223 -6.42 -18.55 -2.23
C VAL A 223 -5.17 -17.90 -1.64
N ASP A 224 -4.18 -17.58 -2.47
CA ASP A 224 -2.91 -16.99 -2.03
C ASP A 224 -2.67 -15.70 -2.79
N TYR A 225 -1.92 -14.78 -2.17
CA TYR A 225 -1.37 -13.64 -2.86
C TYR A 225 0.02 -13.29 -2.34
N THR A 226 0.78 -12.59 -3.16
CA THR A 226 2.05 -11.95 -2.78
C THR A 226 2.03 -10.52 -3.27
N THR A 227 2.15 -9.58 -2.36
CA THR A 227 2.23 -8.15 -2.63
C THR A 227 3.63 -7.66 -2.34
N THR A 228 4.28 -7.02 -3.31
CA THR A 228 5.55 -6.32 -3.14
C THR A 228 5.31 -4.83 -3.27
N ILE A 229 5.64 -4.08 -2.22
CA ILE A 229 5.54 -2.64 -2.15
C ILE A 229 6.96 -2.05 -2.20
N THR A 230 7.17 -1.04 -3.02
CA THR A 230 8.35 -0.19 -3.02
C THR A 230 7.90 1.23 -2.67
N HIS A 231 8.34 1.68 -1.50
CA HIS A 231 8.04 3.00 -0.94
C HIS A 231 8.86 4.09 -1.61
N SER A 232 8.45 5.35 -1.44
CA SER A 232 9.13 6.51 -2.03
C SER A 232 10.50 6.83 -1.43
N ASP A 233 10.84 6.25 -0.28
CA ASP A 233 12.20 6.26 0.27
C ASP A 233 13.11 5.14 -0.29
N GLY A 234 12.55 4.25 -1.11
CA GLY A 234 13.24 3.10 -1.69
C GLY A 234 13.23 1.84 -0.82
N THR A 235 12.60 1.88 0.35
CA THR A 235 12.37 0.67 1.15
C THR A 235 11.32 -0.22 0.51
N THR A 236 11.34 -1.49 0.86
CA THR A 236 10.44 -2.50 0.32
C THR A 236 9.74 -3.27 1.42
N GLU A 237 8.48 -3.59 1.18
CA GLU A 237 7.68 -4.51 1.99
C GLU A 237 7.19 -5.66 1.10
N GLU A 238 7.26 -6.89 1.61
CA GLU A 238 6.66 -8.06 0.98
C GLU A 238 5.58 -8.64 1.89
N ILE A 239 4.35 -8.77 1.37
CA ILE A 239 3.20 -9.33 2.08
C ILE A 239 2.78 -10.61 1.37
N VAL A 240 2.87 -11.76 2.05
CA VAL A 240 2.51 -13.07 1.50
C VAL A 240 1.35 -13.65 2.29
N LYS A 241 0.23 -13.95 1.63
CA LYS A 241 -0.84 -14.77 2.19
C LYS A 241 -0.75 -16.19 1.65
N ARG A 242 -0.77 -17.18 2.56
CA ARG A 242 -0.85 -18.61 2.25
C ARG A 242 -2.04 -19.25 2.95
N THR A 243 -2.91 -19.91 2.20
CA THR A 243 -4.10 -20.57 2.74
C THR A 243 -3.91 -22.08 2.83
N ASN A 244 -4.13 -22.65 4.00
CA ASN A 244 -4.08 -24.08 4.30
C ASN A 244 -5.33 -24.81 3.82
N PRO A 245 -5.32 -26.16 3.68
CA PRO A 245 -6.48 -26.92 3.22
C PRO A 245 -7.72 -26.87 4.11
N ASP A 246 -7.59 -26.43 5.36
CA ASP A 246 -8.68 -26.28 6.34
C ASP A 246 -9.24 -24.85 6.41
N ASP A 247 -8.96 -24.05 5.37
CA ASP A 247 -9.31 -22.63 5.23
C ASP A 247 -8.67 -21.69 6.26
N SER A 248 -7.82 -22.20 7.15
CA SER A 248 -6.90 -21.35 7.90
C SER A 248 -5.88 -20.72 6.95
N TYR A 249 -5.34 -19.56 7.31
CA TYR A 249 -4.32 -18.90 6.48
C TYR A 249 -3.30 -18.19 7.33
N VAL A 250 -2.13 -17.97 6.74
CA VAL A 250 -1.03 -17.20 7.32
C VAL A 250 -0.74 -16.02 6.42
N VAL A 251 -0.65 -14.83 7.00
CA VAL A 251 -0.16 -13.62 6.34
C VAL A 251 1.19 -13.27 6.94
N THR A 252 2.21 -13.12 6.11
CA THR A 252 3.55 -12.71 6.51
C THR A 252 3.85 -11.36 5.87
N SER A 253 4.20 -10.34 6.66
CA SER A 253 4.74 -9.06 6.18
C SER A 253 6.22 -9.00 6.55
N THR A 254 7.08 -8.76 5.56
CA THR A 254 8.54 -8.67 5.71
C THR A 254 9.00 -7.31 5.25
N THR A 255 9.67 -6.58 6.15
CA THR A 255 10.30 -5.28 5.90
C THR A 255 11.80 -5.36 6.21
N GLY A 256 12.53 -4.24 6.06
CA GLY A 256 13.93 -4.17 6.50
C GLY A 256 14.12 -4.30 8.02
N GLU A 257 13.06 -4.12 8.82
CA GLU A 257 13.11 -4.16 10.28
C GLU A 257 12.85 -5.56 10.85
N GLY A 258 12.18 -6.43 10.08
CA GLY A 258 11.88 -7.77 10.53
C GLY A 258 10.71 -8.39 9.78
N THR A 259 10.09 -9.40 10.40
CA THR A 259 8.94 -10.10 9.84
C THR A 259 7.84 -10.20 10.88
N THR A 260 6.64 -9.79 10.49
CA THR A 260 5.41 -9.98 11.26
C THR A 260 4.61 -11.10 10.63
N THR A 261 4.07 -12.02 11.43
CA THR A 261 3.27 -13.15 10.95
C THR A 261 1.93 -13.19 11.66
N THR A 262 0.85 -13.23 10.89
CA THR A 262 -0.52 -13.38 11.39
C THR A 262 -1.10 -14.69 10.88
N SER A 263 -1.38 -15.63 11.79
CA SER A 263 -2.13 -16.86 11.49
C SER A 263 -3.60 -16.65 11.82
N VAL A 264 -4.51 -17.10 10.97
CA VAL A 264 -5.95 -16.97 11.16
C VAL A 264 -6.62 -18.33 10.98
N THR A 265 -7.40 -18.72 11.97
CA THR A 265 -8.20 -19.95 11.97
C THR A 265 -9.68 -19.58 12.03
N PRO A 266 -10.44 -19.83 10.96
CA PRO A 266 -11.88 -19.62 10.95
C PRO A 266 -12.62 -20.47 12.01
N ALA A 267 -13.75 -19.95 12.49
CA ALA A 267 -14.65 -20.64 13.40
C ALA A 267 -16.10 -20.54 12.90
N ALA A 268 -17.01 -21.25 13.56
CA ALA A 268 -18.43 -21.26 13.19
C ALA A 268 -19.05 -19.85 13.20
N ASN A 269 -20.09 -19.65 12.39
CA ASN A 269 -20.88 -18.42 12.29
C ASN A 269 -20.06 -17.17 11.92
N GLY A 270 -18.92 -17.32 11.24
CA GLY A 270 -18.04 -16.21 10.88
C GLY A 270 -17.17 -15.69 12.02
N GLY A 271 -17.07 -16.45 13.12
CA GLY A 271 -16.02 -16.25 14.12
C GLY A 271 -14.64 -16.64 13.60
N TYR A 272 -13.60 -16.26 14.32
CA TYR A 272 -12.23 -16.64 14.00
C TYR A 272 -11.32 -16.46 15.20
N GLN A 273 -10.15 -17.10 15.15
CA GLN A 273 -9.01 -16.78 16.00
C GLN A 273 -7.87 -16.31 15.11
N SER A 274 -7.19 -15.23 15.49
CA SER A 274 -5.94 -14.82 14.86
C SER A 274 -4.81 -14.71 15.88
N VAL A 275 -3.61 -15.06 15.46
CA VAL A 275 -2.38 -14.94 16.26
C VAL A 275 -1.38 -14.16 15.45
N THR A 276 -1.03 -12.96 15.90
CA THR A 276 0.00 -12.10 15.33
C THR A 276 1.26 -12.21 16.16
N VAL A 277 2.39 -12.52 15.53
CA VAL A 277 3.74 -12.41 16.11
C VAL A 277 4.43 -11.26 15.41
N ASP A 278 4.87 -10.26 16.17
CA ASP A 278 5.55 -9.08 15.62
C ASP A 278 7.05 -9.33 15.41
N THR A 279 7.77 -8.29 14.98
CA THR A 279 9.21 -8.33 14.69
C THR A 279 10.06 -8.60 15.92
N GLU A 280 9.55 -8.36 17.12
CA GLU A 280 10.23 -8.57 18.40
C GLU A 280 9.92 -9.95 18.99
N GLY A 281 8.97 -10.67 18.40
CA GLY A 281 8.50 -11.97 18.85
C GLY A 281 7.34 -11.88 19.84
N GLU A 282 6.83 -10.69 20.12
CA GLU A 282 5.67 -10.51 20.97
C GLU A 282 4.42 -10.99 20.25
N THR A 283 3.53 -11.63 21.01
CA THR A 283 2.36 -12.33 20.46
C THR A 283 1.08 -11.65 20.89
N THR A 284 0.22 -11.32 19.93
CA THR A 284 -1.16 -10.88 20.15
C THR A 284 -2.12 -11.91 19.58
N THR A 285 -2.98 -12.47 20.43
CA THR A 285 -4.06 -13.37 20.03
C THR A 285 -5.39 -12.65 20.08
N VAL A 286 -6.12 -12.64 18.97
CA VAL A 286 -7.49 -12.13 18.90
C VAL A 286 -8.43 -13.31 18.69
N THR A 287 -9.49 -13.41 19.48
CA THR A 287 -10.55 -14.41 19.31
C THR A 287 -11.89 -13.70 19.16
N VAL A 288 -12.57 -13.94 18.04
CA VAL A 288 -13.91 -13.43 17.75
C VAL A 288 -14.89 -14.59 17.75
N ALA A 289 -15.86 -14.54 18.66
CA ALA A 289 -16.99 -15.44 18.70
C ALA A 289 -18.26 -14.70 18.23
N VAL A 290 -19.01 -15.30 17.32
CA VAL A 290 -20.23 -14.71 16.74
C VAL A 290 -21.45 -15.52 17.15
N ASN A 291 -22.44 -14.81 17.69
CA ASN A 291 -23.73 -15.34 18.09
C ASN A 291 -24.68 -15.40 16.88
N GLN A 292 -25.74 -16.20 16.98
CA GLN A 292 -26.73 -16.36 15.91
C GLN A 292 -27.50 -15.07 15.58
N ASP A 293 -27.58 -14.13 16.52
CA ASP A 293 -28.23 -12.83 16.33
C ASP A 293 -27.32 -11.80 15.63
N GLY A 294 -26.10 -12.20 15.24
CA GLY A 294 -25.12 -11.34 14.60
C GLY A 294 -24.31 -10.47 15.56
N THR A 295 -24.54 -10.57 16.88
CA THR A 295 -23.65 -9.98 17.89
C THR A 295 -22.46 -10.88 18.16
N GLY A 296 -21.45 -10.40 18.88
CA GLY A 296 -20.31 -11.23 19.24
C GLY A 296 -19.47 -10.69 20.38
N THR A 297 -18.50 -11.51 20.77
CA THR A 297 -17.43 -11.18 21.72
C THR A 297 -16.10 -11.21 21.00
N LYS A 298 -15.26 -10.19 21.23
CA LYS A 298 -13.86 -10.17 20.80
C LYS A 298 -12.99 -10.19 22.05
N THR A 299 -12.04 -11.10 22.13
CA THR A 299 -11.02 -11.14 23.19
C THR A 299 -9.66 -10.93 22.55
N GLU A 300 -8.91 -9.95 23.03
CA GLU A 300 -7.54 -9.67 22.60
C GLU A 300 -6.60 -9.94 23.77
N VAL A 301 -5.62 -10.81 23.58
CA VAL A 301 -4.61 -11.19 24.57
C VAL A 301 -3.25 -10.85 24.01
N GLY A 302 -2.50 -9.97 24.66
CA GLY A 302 -1.17 -9.56 24.21
C GLY A 302 -0.27 -9.11 25.36
N PRO A 303 0.86 -8.45 25.05
CA PRO A 303 1.85 -8.02 26.05
C PRO A 303 1.27 -7.05 27.09
N ASN A 304 0.25 -6.29 26.69
CA ASN A 304 -0.44 -5.32 27.54
C ASN A 304 -1.58 -5.94 28.37
N GLY A 305 -1.76 -7.26 28.33
CA GLY A 305 -2.81 -7.95 29.07
C GLY A 305 -3.96 -8.43 28.18
N THR A 306 -5.16 -8.53 28.74
CA THR A 306 -6.35 -9.07 28.09
C THR A 306 -7.47 -8.05 28.03
N ASP A 307 -7.91 -7.71 26.81
CA ASP A 307 -9.09 -6.90 26.54
C ASP A 307 -10.26 -7.76 26.06
N VAL A 308 -11.45 -7.48 26.57
CA VAL A 308 -12.69 -8.14 26.13
C VAL A 308 -13.67 -7.09 25.65
N TYR A 309 -14.21 -7.29 24.45
CA TYR A 309 -15.16 -6.42 23.79
C TYR A 309 -16.44 -7.18 23.44
N THR A 310 -17.55 -6.45 23.36
CA THR A 310 -18.81 -6.94 22.77
C THR A 310 -19.23 -6.03 21.64
N GLY A 311 -19.89 -6.57 20.61
CA GLY A 311 -20.14 -5.79 19.42
C GLY A 311 -20.88 -6.51 18.30
N THR A 312 -20.84 -5.90 17.12
CA THR A 312 -21.38 -6.45 15.87
C THR A 312 -20.21 -6.72 14.92
N PRO A 313 -19.72 -7.98 14.85
CA PRO A 313 -18.58 -8.37 14.02
C PRO A 313 -18.72 -7.97 12.56
N ALA A 314 -19.93 -8.11 11.99
CA ALA A 314 -20.21 -7.87 10.58
C ALA A 314 -19.90 -6.44 10.10
N ILE A 315 -19.87 -5.46 11.02
CA ILE A 315 -19.56 -4.05 10.73
C ILE A 315 -18.35 -3.54 11.52
N GLY A 316 -17.60 -4.44 12.17
CA GLY A 316 -16.40 -4.11 12.94
C GLY A 316 -16.62 -3.19 14.15
N GLN A 317 -17.85 -3.08 14.66
CA GLN A 317 -18.16 -2.21 15.79
C GLN A 317 -18.01 -2.97 17.11
N TRP A 318 -17.11 -2.50 17.98
CA TRP A 318 -16.75 -3.14 19.24
C TRP A 318 -16.78 -2.14 20.40
N THR A 319 -17.32 -2.55 21.55
CA THR A 319 -17.31 -1.80 22.80
C THR A 319 -16.49 -2.56 23.82
N LEU A 320 -15.43 -1.93 24.36
CA LEU A 320 -14.62 -2.50 25.42
C LEU A 320 -15.48 -2.73 26.68
N GLN A 321 -15.43 -3.95 27.21
CA GLN A 321 -16.13 -4.36 28.42
C GLN A 321 -15.18 -4.46 29.61
N SER A 322 -13.98 -4.97 29.41
CA SER A 322 -12.99 -5.13 30.48
C SER A 322 -11.57 -5.18 29.95
N HIS A 323 -10.64 -4.72 30.79
CA HIS A 323 -9.20 -4.86 30.64
C HIS A 323 -8.64 -5.59 31.86
N THR A 324 -7.68 -6.49 31.65
CA THR A 324 -6.91 -7.14 32.71
C THR A 324 -5.43 -7.01 32.38
N ASP A 325 -4.67 -6.33 33.25
CA ASP A 325 -3.22 -6.19 33.11
C ASP A 325 -2.54 -7.57 33.09
N PRO A 326 -1.36 -7.70 32.44
CA PRO A 326 -0.61 -8.95 32.45
C PRO A 326 -0.19 -9.30 33.89
N GLU A 327 -0.11 -10.60 34.22
CA GLU A 327 0.46 -11.00 35.51
C GLU A 327 1.90 -10.49 35.60
N PRO A 328 2.29 -9.81 36.69
CA PRO A 328 3.64 -9.30 36.85
C PRO A 328 4.63 -10.47 36.82
N ASP A 329 5.66 -10.36 35.98
CA ASP A 329 6.72 -11.34 35.89
C ASP A 329 7.57 -11.35 37.18
N TYR A 330 7.23 -12.24 38.11
CA TYR A 330 7.95 -12.40 39.35
C TYR A 330 9.32 -13.10 39.19
N SER A 331 9.68 -13.56 37.97
CA SER A 331 10.96 -14.23 37.72
C SER A 331 12.17 -13.27 37.74
N GLN A 332 11.93 -11.95 37.65
CA GLN A 332 12.97 -10.92 37.73
C GLN A 332 13.30 -10.44 39.15
N TYR A 333 12.54 -10.86 40.18
CA TYR A 333 12.89 -10.55 41.56
C TYR A 333 13.93 -11.56 42.06
N PRO A 334 15.14 -11.13 42.48
CA PRO A 334 16.10 -12.04 43.07
C PRO A 334 15.46 -12.66 44.31
N ILE A 335 15.38 -13.99 44.32
CA ILE A 335 14.97 -14.77 45.48
C ILE A 335 15.97 -14.41 46.59
N GLY A 336 15.56 -13.55 47.52
CA GLY A 336 16.37 -13.18 48.67
C GLY A 336 16.63 -14.42 49.51
N VAL A 337 17.87 -14.90 49.47
CA VAL A 337 18.42 -15.91 50.40
C VAL A 337 18.89 -15.21 51.67
#